data_AF-A0A662J9H4-F1
#
_entry.id   AF-A0A662J9H4-F1
#
_cell.length_a   1.000
_cell.length_b   1.000
_cell.length_c   1.000
_cell.angle_alpha   90.00
_cell.angle_beta   90.00
_cell.angle_gamma   90.00
#
_symmetry.space_group_name_H-M   'P 1'
#
loop_
_entity.id
_entity.type
_entity.pdbx_description
1 polymer ?
#
loop_
_entity_poly.entity_id
_entity_poly.type
_entity_poly.pdbx_seq_one_letter_code
_entity_poly.pdbx_strand_id
1 'polypeptide(L)'
;MDPSSTTRLRCVFSLANWKAIHEETLKLIDDLASKRQRDRLDLLNLMNLSLYAMARSLIGWYQRLENPEVLSSLSDEELRELADKISRIAKEFVKYDIRTTKRYSKRGIKSDDLKTFEDLYSHDVLELLFEEEEEEY
;
A
#
# COMPACT_ATOMS: atom_id res chain seq x y z
N MET A 1 6.02 -22.70 -39.14
CA MET A 1 5.79 -21.69 -38.09
C MET A 1 4.48 -22.04 -37.43
N ASP A 2 4.56 -22.46 -36.17
CA ASP A 2 3.42 -22.91 -35.37
C ASP A 2 2.80 -21.69 -34.67
N PRO A 3 1.49 -21.39 -34.81
CA PRO A 3 0.87 -20.26 -34.15
C PRO A 3 0.50 -20.53 -32.68
N SER A 4 0.93 -21.65 -32.07
CA SER A 4 0.59 -21.99 -30.69
C SER A 4 1.46 -21.34 -29.61
N SER A 5 2.41 -20.47 -29.96
CA SER A 5 3.34 -19.84 -29.00
C SER A 5 2.95 -18.41 -28.62
N THR A 6 1.65 -18.08 -28.63
CA THR A 6 1.17 -16.90 -27.91
C THR A 6 1.13 -17.25 -26.43
N THR A 7 2.29 -17.20 -25.80
CA THR A 7 2.46 -17.18 -24.36
C THR A 7 1.44 -16.19 -23.78
N ARG A 8 0.50 -16.71 -22.98
CA ARG A 8 -0.41 -15.90 -22.17
C ARG A 8 0.40 -15.19 -21.09
N LEU A 9 1.12 -14.15 -21.46
CA LEU A 9 1.62 -13.13 -20.54
C LEU A 9 0.57 -12.02 -20.47
N ARG A 10 -0.64 -12.35 -20.03
CA ARG A 10 -1.66 -11.34 -19.76
C ARG A 10 -2.31 -11.62 -18.42
N CYS A 11 -2.17 -10.62 -17.54
CA CYS A 11 -2.87 -10.43 -16.28
C CYS A 11 -2.24 -11.08 -15.04
N VAL A 12 -1.15 -10.48 -14.54
CA VAL A 12 -0.69 -10.67 -13.13
C VAL A 12 -1.63 -9.94 -12.14
N PHE A 13 -2.50 -9.04 -12.62
CA PHE A 13 -3.45 -8.26 -11.83
C PHE A 13 -4.92 -8.54 -12.19
N SER A 14 -5.46 -9.70 -11.77
CA SER A 14 -6.92 -9.84 -11.75
C SER A 14 -7.48 -9.23 -10.46
N LEU A 15 -8.64 -8.56 -10.54
CA LEU A 15 -9.33 -8.01 -9.35
C LEU A 15 -9.59 -9.09 -8.28
N ALA A 16 -9.79 -10.34 -8.70
CA ALA A 16 -9.95 -11.49 -7.82
C ALA A 16 -8.64 -11.82 -7.07
N ASN A 17 -7.50 -11.82 -7.76
CA ASN A 17 -6.19 -12.01 -7.15
C ASN A 17 -5.88 -10.87 -6.16
N TRP A 18 -6.17 -9.64 -6.55
CA TRP A 18 -6.00 -8.46 -5.68
C TRP A 18 -6.80 -8.59 -4.39
N LYS A 19 -8.10 -8.91 -4.50
CA LYS A 19 -8.98 -9.12 -3.35
C LYS A 19 -8.44 -10.23 -2.43
N ALA A 20 -8.07 -11.37 -2.98
CA ALA A 20 -7.56 -12.51 -2.23
C ALA A 20 -6.29 -12.16 -1.43
N ILE A 21 -5.33 -11.46 -2.06
CA ILE A 21 -4.09 -11.02 -1.40
C ILE A 21 -4.40 -10.07 -0.23
N HIS A 22 -5.34 -9.13 -0.41
CA HIS A 22 -5.72 -8.21 0.67
C HIS A 22 -6.45 -8.93 1.81
N GLU A 23 -7.32 -9.90 1.51
CA GLU A 23 -7.99 -10.71 2.52
C GLU A 23 -7.00 -11.56 3.33
N GLU A 24 -6.00 -12.17 2.67
CA GLU A 24 -4.93 -12.90 3.36
C GLU A 24 -4.08 -11.98 4.24
N THR A 25 -3.71 -10.81 3.72
CA THR A 25 -2.95 -9.81 4.48
C THR A 25 -3.71 -9.34 5.71
N LEU A 26 -5.03 -9.12 5.61
CA LEU A 26 -5.87 -8.77 6.76
C LEU A 26 -5.85 -9.86 7.83
N LYS A 27 -5.98 -11.14 7.45
CA LYS A 27 -5.89 -12.26 8.39
C LYS A 27 -4.56 -12.27 9.14
N LEU A 28 -3.45 -12.06 8.43
CA LEU A 28 -2.12 -12.01 9.05
C LEU A 28 -1.99 -10.85 10.05
N ILE A 29 -2.54 -9.68 9.73
CA ILE A 29 -2.58 -8.53 10.64
C ILE A 29 -3.40 -8.87 11.88
N ASP A 30 -4.60 -9.44 11.71
CA ASP A 30 -5.49 -9.82 12.80
C ASP A 30 -4.87 -10.88 13.71
N ASP A 31 -4.22 -11.90 13.12
CA ASP A 31 -3.53 -12.95 13.86
C ASP A 31 -2.40 -12.37 14.72
N LEU A 32 -1.56 -11.50 14.15
CA LEU A 32 -0.49 -10.82 14.89
C LEU A 32 -1.05 -9.84 15.95
N ALA A 33 -2.16 -9.17 15.67
CA ALA A 33 -2.83 -8.27 16.60
C ALA A 33 -3.58 -9.02 17.71
N SER A 34 -4.02 -10.27 17.50
CA SER A 34 -4.76 -11.04 18.51
C SER A 34 -3.87 -11.63 19.60
N LYS A 35 -2.54 -11.68 19.39
CA LYS A 35 -1.57 -12.18 20.39
C LYS A 35 -1.72 -11.43 21.72
N ARG A 36 -2.05 -12.18 22.79
CA ARG A 36 -2.32 -11.66 24.15
C ARG A 36 -1.09 -11.05 24.82
N GLN A 37 0.09 -11.63 24.59
CA GLN A 37 1.37 -11.06 24.97
C GLN A 37 2.19 -10.89 23.71
N ARG A 38 2.76 -9.70 23.52
CA ARG A 38 3.60 -9.37 22.36
C ARG A 38 4.94 -8.87 22.89
N ASP A 39 6.01 -9.52 22.45
CA ASP A 39 7.34 -9.00 22.73
C ASP A 39 7.67 -7.83 21.79
N ARG A 40 8.88 -7.25 21.93
CA ARG A 40 9.29 -6.12 21.10
C ARG A 40 9.36 -6.49 19.61
N LEU A 41 9.75 -7.71 19.28
CA LEU A 41 9.85 -8.17 17.89
C LEU A 41 8.46 -8.36 17.28
N ASP A 42 7.51 -8.93 18.03
CA ASP A 42 6.10 -9.04 17.63
C ASP A 42 5.50 -7.67 17.30
N LEU A 43 5.77 -6.66 18.14
CA LEU A 43 5.29 -5.30 17.90
C LEU A 43 5.89 -4.69 16.63
N LEU A 44 7.19 -4.86 16.41
CA LEU A 44 7.87 -4.37 15.20
C LEU A 44 7.36 -5.08 13.94
N ASN A 45 7.15 -6.39 14.00
CA ASN A 45 6.63 -7.17 12.87
C ASN A 45 5.21 -6.77 12.52
N LEU A 46 4.33 -6.58 13.52
CA LEU A 46 2.98 -6.08 13.29
C LEU A 46 2.99 -4.69 12.64
N MET A 47 3.85 -3.77 13.14
CA MET A 47 4.00 -2.45 12.55
C MET A 47 4.46 -2.54 11.09
N ASN A 48 5.48 -3.35 10.81
CA ASN A 48 6.05 -3.49 9.47
C ASN A 48 5.03 -4.08 8.48
N LEU A 49 4.35 -5.16 8.88
CA LEU A 49 3.31 -5.78 8.05
C LEU A 49 2.15 -4.79 7.77
N SER A 50 1.72 -4.03 8.78
CA SER A 50 0.65 -3.05 8.61
C SER A 50 1.03 -1.93 7.66
N LEU A 51 2.27 -1.43 7.74
CA LEU A 51 2.80 -0.40 6.84
C LEU A 51 2.92 -0.93 5.41
N TYR A 52 3.43 -2.15 5.23
CA TYR A 52 3.50 -2.80 3.91
C TYR A 52 2.11 -2.98 3.30
N ALA A 53 1.14 -3.47 4.08
CA ALA A 53 -0.24 -3.66 3.62
C ALA A 53 -0.89 -2.34 3.17
N MET A 54 -0.67 -1.26 3.92
CA MET A 54 -1.13 0.08 3.55
C MET A 54 -0.46 0.58 2.27
N ALA A 55 0.87 0.47 2.15
CA ALA A 55 1.60 0.89 0.97
C ALA A 55 1.10 0.18 -0.30
N ARG A 56 0.98 -1.15 -0.25
CA ARG A 56 0.43 -1.96 -1.35
C ARG A 56 -0.99 -1.53 -1.71
N SER A 57 -1.84 -1.29 -0.71
CA SER A 57 -3.21 -0.83 -0.96
C SER A 57 -3.24 0.54 -1.64
N LEU A 58 -2.35 1.46 -1.26
CA LEU A 58 -2.28 2.80 -1.84
C LEU A 58 -1.87 2.75 -3.31
N ILE A 59 -0.89 1.91 -3.67
CA ILE A 59 -0.46 1.70 -5.06
C ILE A 59 -1.65 1.28 -5.94
N GLY A 60 -2.42 0.27 -5.49
CA GLY A 60 -3.59 -0.15 -6.25
C GLY A 60 -4.70 0.90 -6.33
N TRP A 61 -4.73 1.88 -5.42
CA TRP A 61 -5.62 3.04 -5.56
C TRP A 61 -5.09 4.04 -6.59
N TYR A 62 -3.79 4.33 -6.61
CA TYR A 62 -3.19 5.19 -7.64
C TYR A 62 -3.41 4.63 -9.05
N GLN A 63 -3.13 3.33 -9.25
CA GLN A 63 -3.38 2.65 -10.53
C GLN A 63 -4.86 2.76 -10.98
N ARG A 64 -5.83 2.71 -10.05
CA ARG A 64 -7.25 2.89 -10.39
C ARG A 64 -7.61 4.34 -10.72
N LEU A 65 -7.01 5.30 -10.02
CA LEU A 65 -7.22 6.73 -10.28
C LEU A 65 -6.64 7.17 -11.63
N GLU A 66 -5.62 6.46 -12.12
CA GLU A 66 -5.02 6.70 -13.43
C GLU A 66 -5.77 6.06 -14.59
N ASN A 67 -6.72 5.15 -14.31
CA ASN A 67 -7.51 4.46 -15.33
C ASN A 67 -8.88 5.14 -15.55
N PRO A 68 -9.10 5.88 -16.66
CA PRO A 68 -10.34 6.60 -16.91
C PRO A 68 -11.55 5.69 -17.10
N GLU A 69 -11.36 4.46 -17.57
CA GLU A 69 -12.43 3.48 -17.77
C GLU A 69 -13.02 3.08 -16.41
N VAL A 70 -12.15 2.77 -15.43
CA VAL A 70 -12.55 2.49 -14.04
C VAL A 70 -13.30 3.68 -13.45
N LEU A 71 -12.78 4.90 -13.62
CA LEU A 71 -13.43 6.09 -13.08
C LEU A 71 -14.79 6.37 -13.74
N SER A 72 -14.90 6.18 -15.04
CA SER A 72 -16.15 6.41 -15.79
C SER A 72 -17.25 5.42 -15.44
N SER A 73 -16.89 4.25 -14.87
CA SER A 73 -17.85 3.26 -14.39
C SER A 73 -18.52 3.62 -13.06
N LEU A 74 -17.99 4.64 -12.34
CA LEU A 74 -18.47 5.06 -11.04
C LEU A 74 -19.43 6.25 -11.17
N SER A 75 -20.49 6.26 -10.37
CA SER A 75 -21.37 7.41 -10.23
C SER A 75 -20.74 8.54 -9.41
N ASP A 76 -21.23 9.76 -9.59
CA ASP A 76 -20.81 10.93 -8.79
C ASP A 76 -20.95 10.70 -7.28
N GLU A 77 -21.97 9.96 -6.86
CA GLU A 77 -22.20 9.65 -5.44
C GLU A 77 -21.14 8.67 -4.92
N GLU A 78 -20.81 7.63 -5.69
CA GLU A 78 -19.74 6.69 -5.35
C GLU A 78 -18.38 7.40 -5.29
N LEU A 79 -18.10 8.30 -6.26
CA LEU A 79 -16.87 9.11 -6.25
C LEU A 79 -16.78 10.00 -5.01
N ARG A 80 -17.90 10.63 -4.59
CA ARG A 80 -17.97 11.44 -3.36
C ARG A 80 -17.73 10.60 -2.11
N GLU A 81 -18.37 9.44 -2.02
CA GLU A 81 -18.19 8.52 -0.88
C GLU A 81 -16.73 8.07 -0.77
N LEU A 82 -16.15 7.62 -1.89
CA LEU A 82 -14.76 7.17 -1.94
C LEU A 82 -13.78 8.29 -1.56
N ALA A 83 -13.95 9.48 -2.14
CA ALA A 83 -13.12 10.63 -1.85
C ALA A 83 -13.18 11.04 -0.37
N ASP A 84 -14.39 11.11 0.22
CA ASP A 84 -14.54 11.45 1.63
C ASP A 84 -13.86 10.42 2.53
N LYS A 85 -14.11 9.13 2.29
CA LYS A 85 -13.57 8.03 3.09
C LYS A 85 -12.04 7.96 3.03
N ILE A 86 -11.46 8.04 1.83
CA ILE A 86 -9.99 8.06 1.64
C ILE A 86 -9.40 9.29 2.33
N SER A 87 -9.99 10.48 2.13
CA SER A 87 -9.49 11.70 2.74
C SER A 87 -9.51 11.66 4.27
N ARG A 88 -10.54 11.03 4.86
CA ARG A 88 -10.66 10.86 6.32
C ARG A 88 -9.56 9.96 6.87
N ILE A 89 -9.34 8.80 6.25
CA ILE A 89 -8.27 7.87 6.64
C ILE A 89 -6.90 8.55 6.54
N ALA A 90 -6.63 9.23 5.43
CA ALA A 90 -5.39 9.98 5.24
C ALA A 90 -5.19 11.05 6.33
N LYS A 91 -6.23 11.84 6.63
CA LYS A 91 -6.18 12.85 7.70
C LYS A 91 -5.87 12.24 9.06
N GLU A 92 -6.48 11.10 9.41
CA GLU A 92 -6.23 10.42 10.68
C GLU A 92 -4.80 9.90 10.78
N PHE A 93 -4.31 9.27 9.72
CA PHE A 93 -2.96 8.72 9.66
C PHE A 93 -1.90 9.83 9.75
N VAL A 94 -2.02 10.89 8.94
CA VAL A 94 -1.09 12.04 8.95
C VAL A 94 -1.09 12.76 10.31
N LYS A 95 -2.26 12.93 10.95
CA LYS A 95 -2.34 13.48 12.31
C LYS A 95 -1.62 12.60 13.33
N TYR A 96 -1.70 11.28 13.19
CA TYR A 96 -0.98 10.37 14.07
C TYR A 96 0.53 10.45 13.85
N ASP A 97 0.97 10.52 12.61
CA ASP A 97 2.38 10.67 12.24
C ASP A 97 2.97 11.97 12.83
N ILE A 98 2.34 13.13 12.59
CA ILE A 98 2.77 14.42 13.15
C ILE A 98 2.93 14.35 14.67
N ARG A 99 1.96 13.74 15.38
CA ARG A 99 2.03 13.58 16.84
C ARG A 99 3.18 12.70 17.27
N THR A 100 3.49 11.65 16.51
CA THR A 100 4.52 10.68 16.82
C THR A 100 5.92 11.24 16.53
N THR A 101 6.10 11.91 15.40
CA THR A 101 7.33 12.63 15.04
C THR A 101 7.68 13.71 16.07
N LYS A 102 6.68 14.46 16.57
CA LYS A 102 6.87 15.40 17.69
C LYS A 102 7.39 14.72 18.97
N ARG A 103 6.99 13.47 19.24
CA ARG A 103 7.50 12.70 20.41
C ARG A 103 8.96 12.31 20.22
N TYR A 104 9.38 11.94 19.02
CA TYR A 104 10.78 11.60 18.71
C TYR A 104 11.69 12.83 18.75
N SER A 105 11.26 13.94 18.17
CA SER A 105 12.00 15.22 18.21
C SER A 105 12.24 15.70 19.65
N LYS A 106 11.22 15.61 20.53
CA LYS A 106 11.37 15.93 21.97
C LYS A 106 12.38 15.03 22.71
N ARG A 107 12.68 13.85 22.17
CA ARG A 107 13.68 12.91 22.72
C ARG A 107 15.08 13.12 22.13
N GLY A 108 15.27 14.16 21.33
CA GLY A 108 16.57 14.55 20.77
C GLY A 108 16.96 13.80 19.49
N ILE A 109 16.07 12.98 18.92
CA ILE A 109 16.30 12.34 17.61
C ILE A 109 16.13 13.40 16.53
N LYS A 110 17.18 13.65 15.73
CA LYS A 110 17.14 14.59 14.62
C LYS A 110 16.68 13.88 13.33
N SER A 111 16.11 14.62 12.39
CA SER A 111 15.73 14.09 11.08
C SER A 111 16.91 13.47 10.34
N ASP A 112 18.09 14.05 10.50
CA ASP A 112 19.32 13.65 9.82
C ASP A 112 19.86 12.29 10.32
N ASP A 113 19.35 11.80 11.46
CA ASP A 113 19.67 10.47 12.00
C ASP A 113 18.75 9.38 11.43
N LEU A 114 17.70 9.76 10.67
CA LEU A 114 16.76 8.84 10.07
C LEU A 114 17.13 8.59 8.61
N LYS A 115 17.07 7.33 8.19
CA LYS A 115 17.18 6.95 6.80
C LYS A 115 16.02 7.55 6.01
N THR A 116 16.32 8.10 4.82
CA THR A 116 15.29 8.52 3.87
C THR A 116 14.51 7.32 3.34
N PHE A 117 13.41 7.58 2.65
CA PHE A 117 12.63 6.50 2.04
C PHE A 117 13.49 5.73 1.02
N GLU A 118 14.28 6.47 0.25
CA GLU A 118 15.23 6.00 -0.75
C GLU A 118 16.40 5.21 -0.13
N ASP A 119 16.79 5.52 1.12
CA ASP A 119 17.80 4.76 1.87
C ASP A 119 17.24 3.43 2.43
N LEU A 120 15.92 3.33 2.60
CA LEU A 120 15.23 2.18 3.19
C LEU A 120 14.76 1.18 2.13
N TYR A 121 14.40 1.66 0.95
CA TYR A 121 13.90 0.86 -0.16
C TYR A 121 14.78 1.10 -1.38
N SER A 122 15.46 0.03 -1.86
CA SER A 122 16.26 0.15 -3.09
C SER A 122 15.39 0.55 -4.27
N HIS A 123 16.02 1.07 -5.32
CA HIS A 123 15.31 1.42 -6.56
C HIS A 123 14.50 0.24 -7.11
N ASP A 124 14.95 -1.00 -6.89
CA ASP A 124 14.23 -2.22 -7.30
C ASP A 124 12.92 -2.43 -6.53
N VAL A 125 12.87 -2.06 -5.23
CA VAL A 125 11.63 -2.12 -4.46
C VAL A 125 10.70 -0.99 -4.87
N LEU A 126 11.25 0.17 -5.25
CA LEU A 126 10.49 1.25 -5.86
C LEU A 126 9.91 0.81 -7.21
N GLU A 127 10.69 0.18 -8.08
CA GLU A 127 10.23 -0.41 -9.34
C GLU A 127 9.13 -1.44 -9.09
N LEU A 128 9.27 -2.35 -8.12
CA LEU A 128 8.22 -3.32 -7.77
C LEU A 128 6.93 -2.70 -7.21
N LEU A 129 7.02 -1.54 -6.57
CA LEU A 129 5.89 -0.80 -6.02
C LEU A 129 5.25 0.14 -7.06
N PHE A 130 6.02 0.56 -8.07
CA PHE A 130 5.64 1.52 -9.10
C PHE A 130 5.86 0.95 -10.51
N GLU A 131 5.69 -0.37 -10.69
CA GLU A 131 5.64 -0.99 -12.03
C GLU A 131 4.46 -0.34 -12.77
N GLU A 132 4.75 0.76 -13.47
CA GLU A 132 3.95 1.22 -14.60
C GLU A 132 4.12 0.13 -15.65
N GLU A 133 3.02 -0.57 -15.98
CA GLU A 133 2.99 -1.33 -17.22
C GLU A 133 3.23 -0.29 -18.34
N GLU A 134 4.46 -0.22 -18.86
CA GLU A 134 4.70 0.46 -20.13
C GLU A 134 3.78 -0.20 -21.16
N GLU A 135 2.68 0.47 -21.50
CA GLU A 135 1.87 0.12 -22.66
C GLU A 135 2.76 0.31 -23.88
N GLU A 136 3.35 -0.80 -24.34
CA GLU A 136 4.05 -0.88 -25.62
C GLU A 136 3.01 -0.62 -26.73
N TYR A 137 3.09 0.59 -27.31
CA TYR A 137 2.22 1.11 -28.38
C TYR A 137 2.25 0.26 -29.67
#